data_AF-G2XCN5-F1
#
_entry.id   AF-G2XCN5-F1
#
_cell.length_a   1.000
_cell.length_b   1.000
_cell.length_c   1.000
_cell.angle_alpha   90.00
_cell.angle_beta   90.00
_cell.angle_gamma   90.00
#
_symmetry.space_group_name_H-M   'P 1'
#
loop_
_entity.id
_entity.type
_entity.pdbx_description
1 polymer ?
#
loop_
_entity_poly.entity_id
_entity_poly.type
_entity_poly.pdbx_seq_one_letter_code
_entity_poly.pdbx_strand_id
1 'polypeptide(L)'
;MAYNPRMSIIPNHQTQNRARKKEDEADAFMRLPDKEIVGCITDIGIPFSVADLQKPNPLQVQMIFEWFAELLLNATRETVEPAMRAAAEDVCGEYSDVVPPDTRNLMGFYVSLRRLLLECGVADFSFNDLYKPSYDRLVKIFSYLINFVRFRESQTTVIDEHFNKAETTKARIESLYGENHAMEARLEEMKRTRRAREAQMREKTLRNEELKKTLLELRRNQERVAARLEEARLRKTALAAQLEDRTAAKLATRQESAKLRPYASQSPTALQATLTELSNTLAHERAHMDGLDRRSRALQTSADSFAVVSTDVASWRQGRTPWPKPGKDVGEGERTGGRGGGPRAGRG
;
A
#
# COMPACT_ATOMS: atom_id res chain seq x y z
N MET A 1 -23.73 -5.52 113.28
CA MET A 1 -23.11 -6.83 113.00
C MET A 1 -23.92 -7.53 111.92
N ALA A 2 -23.35 -7.77 110.74
CA ALA A 2 -23.76 -8.87 109.87
C ALA A 2 -22.66 -9.07 108.82
N TYR A 3 -21.85 -10.10 109.03
CA TYR A 3 -20.75 -10.55 108.18
C TYR A 3 -21.32 -11.53 107.17
N ASN A 4 -21.14 -11.30 105.86
CA ASN A 4 -21.55 -12.25 104.82
C ASN A 4 -20.33 -13.09 104.38
N PRO A 5 -20.37 -14.43 104.46
CA PRO A 5 -19.23 -15.29 104.20
C PRO A 5 -19.03 -15.51 102.70
N ARG A 6 -17.76 -15.49 102.27
CA ARG A 6 -17.34 -15.89 100.92
C ARG A 6 -17.68 -17.36 100.68
N MET A 7 -18.49 -17.66 99.66
CA MET A 7 -18.58 -19.01 99.09
C MET A 7 -17.38 -19.26 98.16
N SER A 8 -16.64 -20.33 98.44
CA SER A 8 -15.63 -20.90 97.57
C SER A 8 -16.30 -21.65 96.41
N ILE A 9 -15.97 -21.26 95.18
CA ILE A 9 -16.39 -21.96 93.97
C ILE A 9 -15.39 -23.09 93.73
N ILE A 10 -15.77 -24.32 94.07
CA ILE A 10 -15.07 -25.53 93.62
C ILE A 10 -15.52 -25.79 92.17
N PRO A 11 -14.61 -25.91 91.17
CA PRO A 11 -15.00 -26.21 89.80
C PRO A 11 -15.69 -27.57 89.69
N ASN A 12 -16.80 -27.58 88.95
CA ASN A 12 -17.73 -28.70 88.84
C ASN A 12 -17.11 -29.88 88.06
N HIS A 13 -16.90 -31.02 88.73
CA HIS A 13 -16.24 -32.23 88.22
C HIS A 13 -17.04 -32.97 87.11
N GLN A 14 -18.29 -32.56 86.85
CA GLN A 14 -19.19 -33.19 85.87
C GLN A 14 -18.89 -32.83 84.40
N THR A 15 -18.38 -31.63 84.11
CA THR A 15 -18.10 -31.20 82.73
C THR A 15 -16.84 -31.83 82.16
N GLN A 16 -15.81 -32.08 82.99
CA GLN A 16 -14.60 -32.82 82.58
C GLN A 16 -14.90 -34.29 82.25
N ASN A 17 -15.81 -34.95 82.98
CA ASN A 17 -16.14 -36.35 82.72
C ASN A 17 -16.83 -36.56 81.37
N ARG A 18 -17.62 -35.59 80.90
CA ARG A 18 -18.31 -35.70 79.60
C ARG A 18 -17.37 -35.46 78.41
N ALA A 19 -16.37 -34.59 78.56
CA ALA A 19 -15.34 -34.37 77.56
C ALA A 19 -14.41 -35.60 77.43
N ARG A 20 -13.93 -36.14 78.56
CA ARG A 20 -13.13 -37.37 78.58
C ARG A 20 -13.86 -38.56 77.97
N LYS A 21 -15.13 -38.76 78.32
CA LYS A 21 -15.94 -39.84 77.73
C LYS A 21 -16.10 -39.72 76.20
N LYS A 22 -16.15 -38.50 75.65
CA LYS A 22 -16.23 -38.27 74.20
C LYS A 22 -14.88 -38.51 73.50
N GLU A 23 -13.78 -38.17 74.15
CA GLU A 23 -12.42 -38.47 73.68
C GLU A 23 -12.17 -39.99 73.69
N ASP A 24 -12.61 -40.69 74.74
CA ASP A 24 -12.50 -42.15 74.86
C ASP A 24 -13.33 -42.89 73.79
N GLU A 25 -14.52 -42.38 73.44
CA GLU A 25 -15.36 -42.95 72.37
C GLU A 25 -14.76 -42.71 70.97
N ALA A 26 -14.17 -41.54 70.73
CA ALA A 26 -13.46 -41.26 69.48
C ALA A 26 -12.17 -42.10 69.34
N ASP A 27 -11.42 -42.25 70.44
CA ASP A 27 -10.24 -43.11 70.51
C ASP A 27 -10.59 -44.58 70.25
N ALA A 28 -11.73 -45.07 70.77
CA ALA A 28 -12.18 -46.43 70.54
C ALA A 28 -12.52 -46.70 69.06
N PHE A 29 -13.08 -45.70 68.35
CA PHE A 29 -13.40 -45.81 66.94
C PHE A 29 -12.14 -45.78 66.05
N MET A 30 -11.12 -45.02 66.46
CA MET A 30 -9.88 -44.86 65.69
C MET A 30 -8.85 -45.96 65.92
N ARG A 31 -9.01 -46.80 66.96
CA ARG A 31 -8.08 -47.91 67.25
C ARG A 31 -8.26 -49.06 66.26
N LEU A 32 -7.16 -49.45 65.63
CA LEU A 32 -7.07 -50.60 64.74
C LEU A 32 -6.68 -51.87 65.51
N PRO A 33 -7.08 -53.06 65.04
CA PRO A 33 -6.64 -54.30 65.65
C PRO A 33 -5.14 -54.52 65.40
N ASP A 34 -4.44 -55.13 66.36
CA ASP A 34 -2.99 -55.38 66.31
C ASP A 34 -2.51 -56.00 65.00
N LYS A 35 -3.29 -56.94 64.46
CA LYS A 35 -2.96 -57.62 63.19
C LYS A 35 -2.95 -56.67 61.99
N GLU A 36 -3.84 -55.68 61.97
CA GLU A 36 -3.87 -54.67 60.90
C GLU A 36 -2.72 -53.69 61.05
N ILE A 37 -2.41 -53.25 62.27
CA ILE A 37 -1.27 -52.37 62.54
C ILE A 37 0.02 -53.06 62.08
N VAL A 38 0.19 -54.33 62.45
CA VAL A 38 1.35 -55.14 62.05
C VAL A 38 1.40 -55.36 60.54
N GLY A 39 0.26 -55.65 59.91
CA GLY A 39 0.15 -55.78 58.45
C GLY A 39 0.64 -54.52 57.73
N CYS A 40 0.07 -53.36 58.06
CA CYS A 40 0.45 -52.08 57.47
C CYS A 40 1.93 -51.74 57.66
N ILE A 41 2.49 -51.99 58.86
CA ILE A 41 3.92 -51.73 59.12
C ILE A 41 4.83 -52.71 58.35
N THR A 42 4.37 -53.95 58.15
CA THR A 42 5.11 -54.94 57.35
C THR A 42 5.05 -54.61 55.86
N ASP A 43 3.92 -54.09 55.37
CA ASP A 43 3.76 -53.65 53.98
C ASP A 43 4.68 -52.47 53.64
N ILE A 44 5.03 -51.67 54.64
CA ILE A 44 6.03 -50.59 54.56
C ILE A 44 7.47 -51.14 54.39
N GLY A 45 7.69 -52.45 54.61
CA GLY A 45 8.97 -53.11 54.45
C GLY A 45 9.79 -53.26 55.75
N ILE A 46 9.20 -52.90 56.90
CA ILE A 46 9.82 -53.12 58.21
C ILE A 46 9.28 -54.43 58.78
N PRO A 47 10.12 -55.46 59.02
CA PRO A 47 9.66 -56.70 59.62
C PRO A 47 9.17 -56.40 61.04
N PHE A 48 7.86 -56.54 61.27
CA PHE A 48 7.22 -56.24 62.53
C PHE A 48 6.22 -57.34 62.86
N SER A 49 6.16 -57.78 64.11
CA SER A 49 5.25 -58.84 64.55
C SER A 49 4.33 -58.36 65.67
N VAL A 50 3.26 -59.13 65.94
CA VAL A 50 2.36 -58.85 67.08
C VAL A 50 3.12 -58.91 68.42
N ALA A 51 4.15 -59.76 68.52
CA ALA A 51 5.00 -59.83 69.70
C ALA A 51 5.84 -58.56 69.89
N ASP A 52 6.32 -57.97 68.78
CA ASP A 52 7.07 -56.70 68.80
C ASP A 52 6.14 -55.53 69.14
N LEU A 53 4.86 -55.58 68.75
CA LEU A 53 3.88 -54.58 69.18
C LEU A 53 3.62 -54.67 70.69
N GLN A 54 3.43 -55.89 71.22
CA GLN A 54 3.19 -56.13 72.66
C GLN A 54 4.41 -55.81 73.53
N LYS A 55 5.62 -56.04 73.02
CA LYS A 55 6.89 -55.69 73.67
C LYS A 55 7.74 -54.84 72.73
N PRO A 56 7.45 -53.54 72.64
CA PRO A 56 8.07 -52.67 71.66
C PRO A 56 9.55 -52.45 71.93
N ASN A 57 10.36 -52.73 70.91
CA ASN A 57 11.77 -52.38 70.89
C ASN A 57 11.92 -50.88 70.51
N PRO A 58 12.52 -50.04 71.37
CA PRO A 58 12.70 -48.61 71.09
C PRO A 58 13.38 -48.32 69.75
N LEU A 59 14.36 -49.14 69.34
CA LEU A 59 15.08 -48.92 68.09
C LEU A 59 14.19 -49.15 66.86
N GLN A 60 13.40 -50.22 66.88
CA GLN A 60 12.49 -50.57 65.80
C GLN A 60 11.34 -49.55 65.69
N VAL A 61 10.85 -49.06 66.82
CA VAL A 61 9.84 -48.00 66.89
C VAL A 61 10.35 -46.69 66.31
N GLN A 62 11.61 -46.31 66.62
CA GLN A 62 12.24 -45.13 66.04
C GLN A 62 12.36 -45.23 64.51
N MET A 63 12.78 -46.39 63.99
CA MET A 63 12.83 -46.62 62.54
C MET A 63 11.46 -46.47 61.87
N ILE A 64 10.40 -46.98 62.50
CA ILE A 64 9.03 -46.85 61.99
C ILE A 64 8.61 -45.38 61.94
N PHE A 65 8.85 -44.63 63.01
CA PHE A 65 8.53 -43.20 63.04
C PHE A 65 9.36 -42.39 62.03
N GLU A 66 10.63 -42.74 61.85
CA GLU A 66 11.51 -42.10 60.86
C GLU A 66 10.96 -42.26 59.46
N TRP A 67 10.53 -43.47 59.11
CA TRP A 67 9.91 -43.75 57.83
C TRP A 67 8.62 -42.96 57.62
N PHE A 68 7.73 -42.88 58.63
CA PHE A 68 6.51 -42.07 58.51
C PHE A 68 6.79 -40.57 58.37
N ALA A 69 7.80 -40.05 59.05
CA ALA A 69 8.21 -38.66 58.90
C ALA A 69 8.78 -38.38 57.50
N GLU A 70 9.55 -39.32 56.94
CA GLU A 70 10.04 -39.24 55.57
C GLU A 70 8.88 -39.28 54.56
N LEU A 71 7.92 -40.20 54.72
CA LEU A 71 6.78 -40.33 53.82
C LEU A 71 5.84 -39.12 53.83
N LEU A 72 5.57 -38.57 55.02
CA LEU A 72 4.54 -37.55 55.22
C LEU A 72 5.08 -36.12 55.21
N LEU A 73 6.33 -35.91 55.64
CA LEU A 73 6.94 -34.59 55.75
C LEU A 73 8.17 -34.41 54.87
N ASN A 74 8.64 -35.46 54.16
CA ASN A 74 9.94 -35.48 53.49
C ASN A 74 11.10 -35.12 54.44
N ALA A 75 10.93 -35.40 55.74
CA ALA A 75 11.89 -35.05 56.78
C ALA A 75 12.93 -36.17 56.94
N THR A 76 13.98 -36.13 56.11
CA THR A 76 15.13 -37.03 56.24
C THR A 76 16.21 -36.44 57.14
N ARG A 77 17.13 -37.27 57.63
CA ARG A 77 18.34 -36.82 58.37
C ARG A 77 19.09 -35.71 57.62
N GLU A 78 19.18 -35.79 56.30
CA GLU A 78 19.87 -34.81 55.45
C GLU A 78 19.16 -33.45 55.37
N THR A 79 17.83 -33.42 55.52
CA THR A 79 17.05 -32.17 55.53
C THR A 79 17.01 -31.52 56.91
N VAL A 80 16.97 -32.34 57.96
CA VAL A 80 16.88 -31.87 59.35
C VAL A 80 18.23 -31.40 59.87
N GLU A 81 19.31 -32.10 59.54
CA GLU A 81 20.64 -31.81 60.10
C GLU A 81 21.16 -30.39 59.76
N PRO A 82 21.09 -29.89 58.52
CA PRO A 82 21.52 -28.52 58.21
C PRO A 82 20.69 -27.45 58.93
N ALA A 83 19.38 -27.65 59.01
CA ALA A 83 18.48 -26.72 59.70
C ALA A 83 18.76 -26.70 61.21
N MET A 84 18.97 -27.88 61.82
CA MET A 84 19.31 -27.98 63.24
C MET A 84 20.72 -27.48 63.57
N ARG A 85 21.68 -27.65 62.66
CA ARG A 85 23.02 -27.08 62.80
C ARG A 85 22.98 -25.55 62.80
N ALA A 86 22.30 -24.96 61.82
CA ALA A 86 22.13 -23.51 61.74
C ALA A 86 21.40 -22.93 62.96
N ALA A 87 20.35 -23.62 63.45
CA ALA A 87 19.64 -23.21 64.65
C ALA A 87 20.52 -23.31 65.93
N ALA A 88 21.39 -24.33 66.03
CA ALA A 88 22.31 -24.46 67.14
C ALA A 88 23.41 -23.38 67.12
N GLU A 89 23.91 -23.02 65.94
CA GLU A 89 24.87 -21.92 65.76
C GLU A 89 24.25 -20.57 66.12
N ASP A 90 22.98 -20.33 65.79
CA ASP A 90 22.26 -19.09 66.13
C ASP A 90 21.97 -18.97 67.64
N VAL A 91 21.56 -20.06 68.29
CA VAL A 91 21.19 -20.05 69.71
C VAL A 91 22.39 -20.15 70.65
N CYS A 92 23.38 -20.97 70.32
CA CYS A 92 24.52 -21.27 71.18
C CYS A 92 25.83 -20.62 70.74
N GLY A 93 25.88 -19.97 69.56
CA GLY A 93 27.05 -19.25 69.06
C GLY A 93 28.30 -20.13 69.05
N GLU A 94 29.35 -19.67 69.72
CA GLU A 94 30.64 -20.37 69.87
C GLU A 94 30.55 -21.70 70.67
N TYR A 95 29.42 -21.96 71.34
CA TYR A 95 29.16 -23.19 72.09
C TYR A 95 28.21 -24.15 71.36
N SER A 96 28.08 -24.04 70.04
CA SER A 96 27.21 -24.90 69.23
C SER A 96 27.53 -26.39 69.34
N ASP A 97 28.75 -26.75 69.73
CA ASP A 97 29.21 -28.13 69.96
C ASP A 97 28.82 -28.71 71.34
N VAL A 98 28.23 -27.92 72.24
CA VAL A 98 27.82 -28.40 73.58
C VAL A 98 26.70 -29.45 73.49
N VAL A 99 25.86 -29.36 72.46
CA VAL A 99 24.83 -30.38 72.17
C VAL A 99 25.34 -31.28 71.05
N PRO A 100 25.53 -32.59 71.31
CA PRO A 100 25.97 -33.52 70.28
C PRO A 100 25.08 -33.49 69.04
N PRO A 101 25.65 -33.71 67.83
CA PRO A 101 24.93 -33.64 66.57
C PRO A 101 23.74 -34.63 66.51
N ASP A 102 23.87 -35.80 67.12
CA ASP A 102 22.80 -36.78 67.17
C ASP A 102 21.62 -36.33 68.05
N THR A 103 21.90 -35.67 69.18
CA THR A 103 20.87 -35.14 70.09
C THR A 103 20.08 -34.00 69.46
N ARG A 104 20.75 -33.08 68.75
CA ARG A 104 20.06 -31.98 68.04
C ARG A 104 19.21 -32.51 66.89
N ASN A 105 19.69 -33.49 66.13
CA ASN A 105 18.97 -34.07 65.00
C ASN A 105 17.73 -34.81 65.49
N LEU A 106 17.85 -35.55 66.59
CA LEU A 106 16.71 -36.19 67.25
C LEU A 106 15.68 -35.17 67.76
N MET A 107 16.13 -34.04 68.30
CA MET A 107 15.22 -32.97 68.74
C MET A 107 14.47 -32.34 67.57
N GLY A 108 15.17 -32.08 66.45
CA GLY A 108 14.54 -31.58 65.22
C GLY A 108 13.52 -32.57 64.67
N PHE A 109 13.88 -33.84 64.65
CA PHE A 109 13.00 -34.93 64.25
C PHE A 109 11.75 -35.03 65.15
N TYR A 110 11.93 -34.95 66.48
CA TYR A 110 10.83 -34.96 67.44
C TYR A 110 9.86 -33.78 67.24
N VAL A 111 10.37 -32.58 66.95
CA VAL A 111 9.51 -31.41 66.67
C VAL A 111 8.66 -31.64 65.41
N SER A 112 9.26 -32.20 64.35
CA SER A 112 8.56 -32.54 63.12
C SER A 112 7.49 -33.62 63.35
N LEU A 113 7.84 -34.70 64.05
CA LEU A 113 6.88 -35.75 64.43
C LEU A 113 5.74 -35.23 65.29
N ARG A 114 6.03 -34.36 66.27
CA ARG A 114 5.01 -33.81 67.15
C ARG A 114 4.00 -32.96 66.37
N ARG A 115 4.47 -32.19 65.38
CA ARG A 115 3.58 -31.43 64.49
C ARG A 115 2.71 -32.36 63.66
N LEU A 116 3.30 -33.40 63.07
CA LEU A 116 2.56 -34.40 62.30
C LEU A 116 1.50 -35.11 63.16
N LEU A 117 1.88 -35.59 64.34
CA LEU A 117 0.97 -36.31 65.22
C LEU A 117 -0.13 -35.41 65.77
N LEU A 118 0.13 -34.11 65.94
CA LEU A 118 -0.91 -33.13 66.28
C LEU A 118 -1.95 -33.01 65.17
N GLU A 119 -1.52 -32.97 63.89
CA GLU A 119 -2.44 -32.99 62.74
C GLU A 119 -3.18 -34.33 62.61
N CYS A 120 -2.55 -35.43 63.03
CA CYS A 120 -3.20 -36.74 63.11
C CYS A 120 -4.20 -36.84 64.28
N GLY A 121 -4.25 -35.87 65.21
CA GLY A 121 -5.16 -35.87 66.37
C GLY A 121 -4.55 -36.38 67.69
N VAL A 122 -3.24 -36.64 67.75
CA VAL A 122 -2.51 -37.02 68.96
C VAL A 122 -1.74 -35.82 69.50
N ALA A 123 -2.30 -35.14 70.51
CA ALA A 123 -1.72 -33.94 71.09
C ALA A 123 -0.64 -34.21 72.17
N ASP A 124 -0.61 -35.40 72.75
CA ASP A 124 0.19 -35.76 73.93
C ASP A 124 1.44 -36.60 73.62
N PHE A 125 1.95 -36.51 72.39
CA PHE A 125 3.19 -37.19 72.00
C PHE A 125 4.39 -36.73 72.85
N SER A 126 5.20 -37.68 73.32
CA SER A 126 6.29 -37.45 74.26
C SER A 126 7.53 -38.27 73.89
N PHE A 127 8.71 -37.88 74.41
CA PHE A 127 9.94 -38.66 74.22
C PHE A 127 9.87 -40.08 74.80
N ASN A 128 8.98 -40.34 75.76
CA ASN A 128 8.77 -41.69 76.28
C ASN A 128 8.23 -42.64 75.20
N ASP A 129 7.49 -42.12 74.23
CA ASP A 129 6.97 -42.92 73.11
C ASP A 129 8.07 -43.42 72.17
N LEU A 130 9.24 -42.76 72.18
CA LEU A 130 10.42 -43.12 71.39
C LEU A 130 11.42 -44.00 72.17
N TYR A 131 11.62 -43.73 73.46
CA TYR A 131 12.64 -44.40 74.28
C TYR A 131 12.11 -45.52 75.17
N LYS A 132 10.86 -45.41 75.61
CA LYS A 132 10.18 -46.38 76.48
C LYS A 132 8.74 -46.59 75.99
N PRO A 133 8.59 -47.06 74.72
CA PRO A 133 7.28 -47.23 74.12
C PRO A 133 6.41 -48.16 74.99
N SER A 134 5.15 -47.77 75.18
CA SER A 134 4.15 -48.60 75.83
C SER A 134 3.19 -49.13 74.78
N TYR A 135 2.79 -50.40 74.90
CA TYR A 135 1.88 -51.05 73.96
C TYR A 135 0.61 -50.20 73.70
N ASP A 136 -0.09 -49.78 74.75
CA ASP A 136 -1.35 -49.05 74.61
C ASP A 136 -1.18 -47.69 73.88
N ARG A 137 -0.08 -46.99 74.17
CA ARG A 137 0.24 -45.70 73.52
C ARG A 137 0.64 -45.90 72.06
N LEU A 138 1.45 -46.91 71.75
CA LEU A 138 1.83 -47.21 70.37
C LEU A 138 0.66 -47.64 69.51
N VAL A 139 -0.21 -48.51 70.04
CA VAL A 139 -1.43 -48.92 69.33
C VAL A 139 -2.28 -47.70 68.98
N LYS A 140 -2.48 -46.78 69.93
CA LYS A 140 -3.17 -45.52 69.66
C LYS A 140 -2.44 -44.71 68.57
N ILE A 141 -1.17 -44.40 68.77
CA ILE A 141 -0.41 -43.53 67.84
C ILE A 141 -0.38 -44.12 66.42
N PHE A 142 -0.05 -45.40 66.26
CA PHE A 142 0.00 -46.04 64.94
C PHE A 142 -1.38 -46.14 64.30
N SER A 143 -2.44 -46.40 65.06
CA SER A 143 -3.78 -46.42 64.49
C SER A 143 -4.19 -45.08 63.90
N TYR A 144 -3.94 -43.99 64.64
CA TYR A 144 -4.20 -42.63 64.16
C TYR A 144 -3.35 -42.27 62.93
N LEU A 145 -2.07 -42.65 62.94
CA LEU A 145 -1.15 -42.40 61.84
C LEU A 145 -1.52 -43.18 60.56
N ILE A 146 -1.85 -44.47 60.69
CA ILE A 146 -2.30 -45.31 59.58
C ILE A 146 -3.61 -44.77 59.00
N ASN A 147 -4.57 -44.38 59.84
CA ASN A 147 -5.82 -43.79 59.38
C ASN A 147 -5.60 -42.46 58.67
N PHE A 148 -4.65 -41.64 59.12
CA PHE A 148 -4.26 -40.42 58.42
C PHE A 148 -3.67 -40.69 57.04
N VAL A 149 -2.77 -41.69 56.92
CA VAL A 149 -2.19 -42.10 55.64
C VAL A 149 -3.29 -42.61 54.69
N ARG A 150 -4.19 -43.49 55.17
CA ARG A 150 -5.33 -43.98 54.38
C ARG A 150 -6.23 -42.84 53.90
N PHE A 151 -6.49 -41.85 54.75
CA PHE A 151 -7.24 -40.66 54.37
C PHE A 151 -6.50 -39.86 53.28
N ARG A 152 -5.19 -39.61 53.44
CA ARG A 152 -4.37 -38.92 52.44
C ARG A 152 -4.44 -39.62 51.09
N GLU A 153 -4.26 -40.93 51.05
CA GLU A 153 -4.32 -41.74 49.83
C GLU A 153 -5.70 -41.67 49.16
N SER A 154 -6.79 -41.67 49.94
CA SER A 154 -8.14 -41.52 49.40
C SER A 154 -8.38 -40.15 48.74
N GLN A 155 -7.62 -39.12 49.13
CA GLN A 155 -7.73 -37.76 48.59
C GLN A 155 -6.75 -37.49 47.43
N THR A 156 -5.79 -38.38 47.17
CA THR A 156 -4.78 -38.21 46.11
C THR A 156 -5.43 -37.97 44.74
N THR A 157 -6.53 -38.64 44.41
CA THR A 157 -7.22 -38.46 43.12
C THR A 157 -7.77 -37.04 42.93
N VAL A 158 -8.27 -36.42 44.01
CA VAL A 158 -8.81 -35.05 43.98
C VAL A 158 -7.66 -34.05 43.85
N ILE A 159 -6.57 -34.27 44.59
CA ILE A 159 -5.36 -33.45 44.53
C ILE A 159 -4.76 -33.51 43.12
N ASP A 160 -4.63 -34.70 42.55
CA ASP A 160 -4.10 -34.91 41.19
C ASP A 160 -4.97 -34.20 40.14
N GLU A 161 -6.30 -34.24 40.28
CA GLU A 161 -7.20 -33.52 39.37
C GLU A 161 -6.95 -32.01 39.41
N HIS A 162 -6.84 -31.42 40.60
CA HIS A 162 -6.55 -29.99 40.75
C HIS A 162 -5.14 -29.62 40.29
N PHE A 163 -4.16 -30.47 40.58
CA PHE A 163 -2.78 -30.28 40.13
C PHE A 163 -2.68 -30.31 38.60
N ASN A 164 -3.31 -31.31 37.96
CA ASN A 164 -3.36 -31.40 36.51
C ASN A 164 -4.08 -30.20 35.87
N LYS A 165 -5.17 -29.70 36.48
CA LYS A 165 -5.83 -28.46 36.04
C LYS A 165 -4.91 -27.23 36.15
N ALA A 166 -4.13 -27.13 37.22
CA ALA A 166 -3.18 -26.04 37.39
C ALA A 166 -2.07 -26.11 36.34
N GLU A 167 -1.47 -27.28 36.12
CA GLU A 167 -0.40 -27.47 35.13
C GLU A 167 -0.89 -27.26 33.69
N THR A 168 -2.07 -27.75 33.33
CA THR A 168 -2.66 -27.49 32.00
C THR A 168 -2.94 -26.01 31.78
N THR A 169 -3.43 -25.30 32.81
CA THR A 169 -3.65 -23.85 32.76
C THR A 169 -2.33 -23.11 32.57
N LYS A 170 -1.29 -23.48 33.32
CA LYS A 170 0.05 -22.91 33.21
C LYS A 170 0.64 -23.13 31.80
N ALA A 171 0.59 -24.35 31.28
CA ALA A 171 1.04 -24.66 29.94
C ALA A 171 0.28 -23.85 28.87
N ARG A 172 -1.03 -23.64 29.06
CA ARG A 172 -1.83 -22.80 28.16
C ARG A 172 -1.41 -21.34 28.21
N ILE A 173 -1.11 -20.81 29.40
CA ILE A 173 -0.60 -19.45 29.58
C ILE A 173 0.74 -19.31 28.85
N GLU A 174 1.69 -20.22 29.07
CA GLU A 174 3.01 -20.20 28.43
C GLU A 174 2.91 -20.24 26.88
N SER A 175 2.03 -21.09 26.34
CA SER A 175 1.74 -21.14 24.90
C SER A 175 1.18 -19.82 24.37
N LEU A 176 0.20 -19.22 25.05
CA LEU A 176 -0.38 -17.94 24.64
C LEU A 176 0.63 -16.78 24.72
N TYR A 177 1.49 -16.77 25.73
CA TYR A 177 2.58 -15.79 25.82
C TYR A 177 3.57 -15.94 24.67
N GLY A 178 3.95 -17.18 24.33
CA GLY A 178 4.83 -17.47 23.19
C GLY A 178 4.21 -17.03 21.86
N GLU A 179 2.93 -17.33 21.64
CA GLU A 179 2.20 -16.91 20.44
C GLU A 179 2.08 -15.39 20.34
N ASN A 180 1.76 -14.70 21.44
CA ASN A 180 1.63 -13.25 21.44
C ASN A 180 2.96 -12.58 21.10
N HIS A 181 4.06 -13.03 21.71
CA HIS A 181 5.40 -12.52 21.40
C HIS A 181 5.78 -12.75 19.92
N ALA A 182 5.44 -13.92 19.36
CA ALA A 182 5.67 -14.19 17.93
C ALA A 182 4.84 -13.27 17.03
N MET A 183 3.59 -12.98 17.40
CA MET A 183 2.73 -12.07 16.64
C MET A 183 3.20 -10.62 16.73
N GLU A 184 3.65 -10.17 17.90
CA GLU A 184 4.26 -8.85 18.07
C GLU A 184 5.50 -8.69 17.20
N ALA A 185 6.38 -9.70 17.15
CA ALA A 185 7.55 -9.70 16.28
C ALA A 185 7.18 -9.59 14.79
N ARG A 186 6.19 -10.36 14.33
CA ARG A 186 5.66 -10.27 12.96
C ARG A 186 5.07 -8.91 12.65
N LEU A 187 4.37 -8.31 13.62
CA LEU A 187 3.75 -6.99 13.47
C LEU A 187 4.82 -5.90 13.32
N GLU A 188 5.88 -5.96 14.13
CA GLU A 188 7.03 -5.05 14.00
C GLU A 188 7.77 -5.24 12.67
N GLU A 189 7.95 -6.47 12.20
CA GLU A 189 8.49 -6.73 10.86
C GLU A 189 7.62 -6.09 9.76
N MET A 190 6.30 -6.34 9.79
CA MET A 190 5.37 -5.74 8.84
C MET A 190 5.40 -4.21 8.87
N LYS A 191 5.49 -3.59 10.06
CA LYS A 191 5.66 -2.13 10.20
C LYS A 191 6.95 -1.65 9.55
N ARG A 192 8.08 -2.35 9.75
CA ARG A 192 9.37 -2.02 9.12
C ARG A 192 9.29 -2.13 7.61
N THR A 193 8.74 -3.23 7.09
CA THR A 193 8.53 -3.43 5.64
C THR A 193 7.63 -2.36 5.05
N ARG A 194 6.53 -2.00 5.75
CA ARG A 194 5.63 -0.93 5.33
C ARG A 194 6.35 0.41 5.23
N ARG A 195 7.11 0.81 6.26
CA ARG A 195 7.90 2.05 6.25
C ARG A 195 8.91 2.08 5.10
N ALA A 196 9.62 0.98 4.85
CA ALA A 196 10.56 0.88 3.74
C ALA A 196 9.86 1.01 2.38
N ARG A 197 8.72 0.34 2.20
CA ARG A 197 7.90 0.44 0.97
C ARG A 197 7.33 1.84 0.77
N GLU A 198 6.85 2.49 1.82
CA GLU A 198 6.34 3.87 1.77
C GLU A 198 7.45 4.85 1.35
N ALA A 199 8.68 4.68 1.86
CA ALA A 199 9.83 5.49 1.45
C ALA A 199 10.16 5.30 -0.04
N GLN A 200 10.22 4.05 -0.52
CA GLN A 200 10.44 3.75 -1.94
C GLN A 200 9.32 4.29 -2.84
N MET A 201 8.06 4.20 -2.39
CA MET A 201 6.92 4.78 -3.09
C MET A 201 7.07 6.30 -3.21
N ARG A 202 7.39 7.00 -2.12
CA ARG A 202 7.60 8.46 -2.12
C ARG A 202 8.72 8.88 -3.08
N GLU A 203 9.84 8.15 -3.09
CA GLU A 203 10.93 8.42 -4.02
C GLU A 203 10.49 8.24 -5.48
N LYS A 204 9.79 7.14 -5.78
CA LYS A 204 9.25 6.88 -7.13
C LYS A 204 8.23 7.93 -7.55
N THR A 205 7.36 8.40 -6.65
CA THR A 205 6.40 9.45 -6.95
C THR A 205 7.09 10.77 -7.26
N LEU A 206 8.10 11.16 -6.47
CA LEU A 206 8.88 12.38 -6.73
C LEU A 206 9.60 12.32 -8.08
N ARG A 207 10.27 11.19 -8.39
CA ARG A 207 10.89 10.99 -9.71
C ARG A 207 9.87 11.05 -10.84
N ASN A 208 8.66 10.49 -10.65
CA ASN A 208 7.60 10.54 -11.66
C ASN A 208 7.10 11.97 -11.89
N GLU A 209 6.94 12.76 -10.83
CA GLU A 209 6.58 14.18 -10.92
C GLU A 209 7.65 15.00 -11.63
N GLU A 210 8.93 14.76 -11.35
CA GLU A 210 10.05 15.40 -12.03
C GLU A 210 10.09 15.03 -13.52
N LEU A 211 9.93 13.75 -13.85
CA LEU A 211 9.81 13.29 -15.24
C LEU A 211 8.60 13.89 -15.96
N LYS A 212 7.46 14.07 -15.29
CA LYS A 212 6.30 14.75 -15.87
C LYS A 212 6.61 16.21 -16.18
N LYS A 213 7.31 16.92 -15.30
CA LYS A 213 7.73 18.32 -15.54
C LYS A 213 8.66 18.40 -16.74
N THR A 214 9.68 17.56 -16.81
CA THR A 214 10.62 17.56 -17.95
C THR A 214 9.91 17.19 -19.25
N LEU A 215 8.99 16.23 -19.25
CA LEU A 215 8.19 15.87 -20.43
C LEU A 215 7.35 17.05 -20.92
N LEU A 216 6.69 17.79 -20.01
CA LEU A 216 5.94 19.00 -20.35
C LEU A 216 6.85 20.10 -20.94
N GLU A 217 8.04 20.30 -20.38
CA GLU A 217 9.03 21.25 -20.91
C GLU A 217 9.53 20.84 -22.30
N LEU A 218 9.87 19.57 -22.49
CA LEU A 218 10.27 19.03 -23.79
C LEU A 218 9.16 19.19 -24.82
N ARG A 219 7.90 18.95 -24.45
CA ARG A 219 6.74 19.16 -25.33
C ARG A 219 6.61 20.63 -25.74
N ARG A 220 6.72 21.57 -24.80
CA ARG A 220 6.72 23.01 -25.10
C ARG A 220 7.87 23.40 -26.02
N ASN A 221 9.05 22.84 -25.80
CA ASN A 221 10.21 23.07 -26.66
C ASN A 221 10.00 22.48 -28.06
N GLN A 222 9.42 21.29 -28.17
CA GLN A 222 9.06 20.67 -29.43
C GLN A 222 8.05 21.53 -30.21
N GLU A 223 7.01 22.05 -29.54
CA GLU A 223 6.02 22.95 -30.14
C GLU A 223 6.69 24.25 -30.64
N ARG A 224 7.61 24.83 -29.88
CA ARG A 224 8.39 26.01 -30.31
C ARG A 224 9.27 25.72 -31.53
N VAL A 225 9.96 24.57 -31.55
CA VAL A 225 10.80 24.17 -32.68
C VAL A 225 9.96 23.89 -33.91
N ALA A 226 8.81 23.23 -33.76
CA ALA A 226 7.86 22.99 -34.85
C ALA A 226 7.32 24.31 -35.44
N ALA A 227 6.95 25.27 -34.59
CA ALA A 227 6.53 26.60 -35.06
C ALA A 227 7.63 27.33 -35.84
N ARG A 228 8.88 27.28 -35.34
CA ARG A 228 10.04 27.84 -36.06
C ARG A 228 10.31 27.13 -37.39
N LEU A 229 10.13 25.82 -37.44
CA LEU A 229 10.28 25.03 -38.66
C LEU A 229 9.23 25.44 -39.70
N GLU A 230 7.96 25.60 -39.29
CA GLU A 230 6.88 26.05 -40.18
C GLU A 230 7.11 27.48 -40.66
N GLU A 231 7.54 28.38 -39.79
CA GLU A 231 7.92 29.74 -40.20
C GLU A 231 9.09 29.73 -41.21
N ALA A 232 10.12 28.91 -40.97
CA ALA A 232 11.24 28.76 -41.89
C ALA A 232 10.80 28.15 -43.23
N ARG A 233 9.85 27.21 -43.24
CA ARG A 233 9.25 26.64 -44.46
C ARG A 233 8.50 27.70 -45.25
N LEU A 234 7.64 28.49 -44.59
CA LEU A 234 6.90 29.59 -45.22
C LEU A 234 7.84 30.65 -45.81
N ARG A 235 8.90 31.02 -45.08
CA ARG A 235 9.93 31.94 -45.60
C ARG A 235 10.65 31.35 -46.79
N LYS A 236 11.01 30.06 -46.75
CA LYS A 236 11.64 29.36 -47.88
C LYS A 236 10.72 29.36 -49.11
N THR A 237 9.43 29.05 -48.96
CA THR A 237 8.48 29.06 -50.09
C THR A 237 8.28 30.46 -50.63
N ALA A 238 8.20 31.49 -49.78
CA ALA A 238 8.10 32.88 -50.22
C ALA A 238 9.35 33.34 -50.98
N LEU A 239 10.54 33.01 -50.48
CA LEU A 239 11.81 33.30 -51.16
C LEU A 239 11.94 32.54 -52.49
N ALA A 240 11.47 31.28 -52.55
CA ALA A 240 11.44 30.51 -53.78
C ALA A 240 10.51 31.15 -54.82
N ALA A 241 9.29 31.56 -54.43
CA ALA A 241 8.37 32.27 -55.31
C ALA A 241 8.96 33.62 -55.79
N GLN A 242 9.58 34.40 -54.90
CA GLN A 242 10.28 35.62 -55.29
C GLN A 242 11.43 35.35 -56.27
N LEU A 243 12.15 34.25 -56.08
CA LEU A 243 13.23 33.85 -56.99
C LEU A 243 12.66 33.46 -58.35
N GLU A 244 11.58 32.69 -58.40
CA GLU A 244 10.85 32.36 -59.63
C GLU A 244 10.37 33.63 -60.36
N ASP A 245 9.69 34.54 -59.68
CA ASP A 245 9.24 35.83 -60.23
C ASP A 245 10.40 36.65 -60.80
N ARG A 246 11.51 36.75 -60.05
CA ARG A 246 12.71 37.47 -60.49
C ARG A 246 13.37 36.78 -61.69
N THR A 247 13.38 35.45 -61.73
CA THR A 247 13.90 34.72 -62.90
C THR A 247 13.01 34.90 -64.13
N ALA A 248 11.69 34.90 -63.97
CA ALA A 248 10.74 35.18 -65.04
C ALA A 248 10.88 36.62 -65.55
N ALA A 249 10.95 37.61 -64.65
CA ALA A 249 11.20 39.01 -65.01
C ALA A 249 12.55 39.21 -65.72
N LYS A 250 13.61 38.53 -65.25
CA LYS A 250 14.92 38.51 -65.92
C LYS A 250 14.83 37.88 -67.31
N LEU A 251 14.05 36.81 -67.48
CA LEU A 251 13.86 36.19 -68.78
C LEU A 251 13.07 37.11 -69.72
N ALA A 252 12.00 37.75 -69.24
CA ALA A 252 11.19 38.70 -70.00
C ALA A 252 12.03 39.90 -70.47
N THR A 253 12.77 40.55 -69.58
CA THR A 253 13.69 41.64 -69.93
C THR A 253 14.81 41.19 -70.86
N ARG A 254 15.29 39.94 -70.74
CA ARG A 254 16.24 39.35 -71.69
C ARG A 254 15.62 39.13 -73.07
N GLN A 255 14.35 38.72 -73.14
CA GLN A 255 13.61 38.58 -74.39
C GLN A 255 13.31 39.95 -75.02
N GLU A 256 12.92 40.95 -74.23
CA GLU A 256 12.72 42.32 -74.69
C GLU A 256 14.03 42.93 -75.20
N SER A 257 15.13 42.80 -74.46
CA SER A 257 16.44 43.23 -74.95
C SER A 257 16.88 42.48 -76.20
N ALA A 258 16.56 41.19 -76.33
CA ALA A 258 16.78 40.43 -77.57
C ALA A 258 15.89 40.91 -78.73
N LYS A 259 14.64 41.32 -78.47
CA LYS A 259 13.74 41.94 -79.47
C LYS A 259 14.18 43.35 -79.87
N LEU A 260 14.77 44.11 -78.96
CA LEU A 260 15.27 45.47 -79.19
C LEU A 260 16.67 45.49 -79.80
N ARG A 261 17.44 44.40 -79.67
CA ARG A 261 18.80 44.27 -80.22
C ARG A 261 18.89 44.52 -81.73
N PRO A 262 17.99 43.97 -82.58
CA PRO A 262 17.96 44.26 -84.01
C PRO A 262 17.73 45.75 -84.30
N TYR A 263 16.82 46.39 -83.57
CA TYR A 263 16.48 47.81 -83.77
C TYR A 263 17.60 48.75 -83.33
N ALA A 264 18.33 48.42 -82.26
CA ALA A 264 19.54 49.15 -81.88
C ALA A 264 20.71 48.94 -82.86
N SER A 265 20.72 47.82 -83.60
CA SER A 265 21.74 47.52 -84.61
C SER A 265 21.40 48.00 -86.03
N GLN A 266 20.18 48.52 -86.26
CA GLN A 266 19.88 49.24 -87.48
C GLN A 266 20.54 50.61 -87.38
N SER A 267 21.60 50.82 -88.17
CA SER A 267 22.37 52.06 -88.15
C SER A 267 21.49 53.28 -88.45
N PRO A 268 21.81 54.47 -87.91
CA PRO A 268 21.07 55.72 -88.19
C PRO A 268 20.88 56.00 -89.68
N THR A 269 21.81 55.51 -90.50
CA THR A 269 21.78 55.59 -91.97
C THR A 269 20.67 54.76 -92.61
N ALA A 270 20.32 53.59 -92.06
CA ALA A 270 19.21 52.77 -92.55
C ALA A 270 17.86 53.44 -92.26
N LEU A 271 17.70 54.02 -91.07
CA LEU A 271 16.50 54.79 -90.71
C LEU A 271 16.36 56.06 -91.56
N GLN A 272 17.46 56.79 -91.83
CA GLN A 272 17.45 57.91 -92.77
C GLN A 272 17.10 57.50 -94.20
N ALA A 273 17.60 56.35 -94.67
CA ALA A 273 17.27 55.83 -96.01
C ALA A 273 15.78 55.47 -96.12
N THR A 274 15.19 54.84 -95.10
CA THR A 274 13.74 54.57 -95.12
C THR A 274 12.90 55.84 -95.01
N LEU A 275 13.39 56.87 -94.32
CA LEU A 275 12.70 58.15 -94.19
C LEU A 275 12.77 58.98 -95.49
N THR A 276 13.90 58.93 -96.21
CA THR A 276 14.03 59.53 -97.54
C THR A 276 13.23 58.77 -98.59
N GLU A 277 13.16 57.43 -98.50
CA GLU A 277 12.33 56.60 -99.37
C GLU A 277 10.84 56.88 -99.14
N LEU A 278 10.38 56.94 -97.89
CA LEU A 278 9.01 57.33 -97.56
C LEU A 278 8.70 58.76 -98.02
N SER A 279 9.62 59.71 -97.83
CA SER A 279 9.49 61.07 -98.36
C SER A 279 9.35 61.08 -99.90
N ASN A 280 10.13 60.26 -100.60
CA ASN A 280 10.08 60.15 -102.06
C ASN A 280 8.79 59.51 -102.55
N THR A 281 8.28 58.48 -101.85
CA THR A 281 6.97 57.89 -102.18
C THR A 281 5.83 58.89 -101.98
N LEU A 282 5.87 59.69 -100.91
CA LEU A 282 4.89 60.73 -100.64
C LEU A 282 4.93 61.85 -101.69
N ALA A 283 6.12 62.23 -102.16
CA ALA A 283 6.28 63.16 -103.28
C ALA A 283 5.75 62.59 -104.60
N HIS A 284 5.95 61.28 -104.84
CA HIS A 284 5.47 60.59 -106.04
C HIS A 284 3.94 60.48 -106.06
N GLU A 285 3.31 60.12 -104.93
CA GLU A 285 1.85 60.09 -104.81
C GLU A 285 1.23 61.47 -104.98
N ARG A 286 1.90 62.52 -104.49
CA ARG A 286 1.45 63.91 -104.67
C ARG A 286 1.49 64.34 -106.14
N ALA A 287 2.56 64.01 -106.87
CA ALA A 287 2.65 64.25 -108.30
C ALA A 287 1.62 63.42 -109.11
N HIS A 288 1.32 62.20 -108.66
CA HIS A 288 0.28 61.36 -109.26
C HIS A 288 -1.12 61.96 -109.05
N MET A 289 -1.42 62.49 -107.86
CA MET A 289 -2.66 63.23 -107.61
C MET A 289 -2.80 64.47 -108.48
N ASP A 290 -1.74 65.27 -108.64
CA ASP A 290 -1.77 66.45 -109.51
C ASP A 290 -2.02 66.07 -110.98
N GLY A 291 -1.52 64.90 -111.41
CA GLY A 291 -1.79 64.34 -112.74
C GLY A 291 -3.24 63.90 -112.94
N LEU A 292 -3.85 63.29 -111.91
CA LEU A 292 -5.25 62.92 -111.91
C LEU A 292 -6.17 64.15 -111.88
N ASP A 293 -5.81 65.21 -111.15
CA ASP A 293 -6.59 66.44 -111.07
C ASP A 293 -6.61 67.19 -112.41
N ARG A 294 -5.49 67.19 -113.16
CA ARG A 294 -5.45 67.71 -114.53
C ARG A 294 -6.31 66.91 -115.51
N ARG A 295 -6.32 65.58 -115.41
CA ARG A 295 -7.20 64.72 -116.23
C ARG A 295 -8.68 64.94 -115.89
N SER A 296 -9.01 65.11 -114.62
CA SER A 296 -10.36 65.43 -114.17
C SER A 296 -10.86 66.75 -114.79
N ARG A 297 -10.04 67.81 -114.78
CA ARG A 297 -10.39 69.11 -115.40
C ARG A 297 -10.56 69.03 -116.92
N ALA A 298 -9.75 68.23 -117.61
CA ALA A 298 -9.86 68.01 -119.06
C ALA A 298 -11.12 67.19 -119.43
N LEU A 299 -11.47 66.19 -118.62
CA LEU A 299 -12.70 65.43 -118.79
C LEU A 299 -13.94 66.28 -118.53
N GLN A 300 -13.90 67.19 -117.55
CA GLN A 300 -14.99 68.13 -117.27
C GLN A 300 -15.27 69.06 -118.46
N THR A 301 -14.21 69.61 -119.07
CA THR A 301 -14.36 70.46 -120.27
C THR A 301 -14.88 69.68 -121.48
N SER A 302 -14.53 68.39 -121.60
CA SER A 302 -15.12 67.51 -122.63
C SER A 302 -16.60 67.21 -122.36
N ALA A 303 -16.99 67.02 -121.10
CA ALA A 303 -18.37 66.77 -120.70
C ALA A 303 -19.27 67.99 -120.95
N ASP A 304 -18.79 69.20 -120.67
CA ASP A 304 -19.51 70.45 -120.97
C ASP A 304 -19.71 70.64 -122.48
N SER A 305 -18.76 70.17 -123.30
CA SER A 305 -18.87 70.19 -124.77
C SER A 305 -19.91 69.17 -125.28
N PHE A 306 -19.97 67.98 -124.69
CA PHE A 306 -21.01 66.98 -125.03
C PHE A 306 -22.41 67.39 -124.55
N ALA A 307 -22.52 68.11 -123.43
CA ALA A 307 -23.78 68.62 -122.93
C ALA A 307 -24.44 69.60 -123.92
N VAL A 308 -23.66 70.51 -124.52
CA VAL A 308 -24.14 71.49 -125.53
C VAL A 308 -24.66 70.78 -126.80
N VAL A 309 -23.98 69.72 -127.26
CA VAL A 309 -24.43 68.92 -128.41
C VAL A 309 -25.70 68.13 -128.10
N SER A 310 -25.85 67.63 -126.87
CA SER A 310 -27.04 66.89 -126.44
C SER A 310 -28.29 67.78 -126.37
N THR A 311 -28.13 69.05 -125.97
CA THR A 311 -29.24 70.02 -125.93
C THR A 311 -29.74 70.40 -127.33
N ASP A 312 -28.86 70.47 -128.33
CA ASP A 312 -29.27 70.74 -129.72
C ASP A 312 -30.04 69.56 -130.34
N VAL A 313 -29.63 68.32 -130.05
CA VAL A 313 -30.29 67.10 -130.55
C VAL A 313 -31.65 66.85 -129.86
N ALA A 314 -31.78 67.21 -128.59
CA ALA A 314 -33.04 67.08 -127.84
C ALA A 314 -34.15 68.01 -128.37
N SER A 315 -33.79 69.18 -128.92
CA SER A 315 -34.76 70.15 -129.45
C SER A 315 -35.50 69.67 -130.72
N TRP A 316 -34.98 68.67 -131.44
CA TRP A 316 -35.55 68.18 -132.71
C TRP A 316 -36.53 66.99 -132.58
N ARG A 317 -36.70 66.37 -131.40
CA ARG A 317 -37.37 65.05 -131.28
C ARG A 317 -38.64 64.97 -130.41
N GLN A 318 -39.17 66.09 -129.90
CA GLN A 318 -40.45 66.11 -129.16
C GLN A 318 -41.61 66.65 -130.00
N GLY A 319 -42.13 65.77 -130.86
CA GLY A 319 -43.31 66.02 -131.67
C GLY A 319 -43.99 64.72 -132.13
N ARG A 320 -44.49 63.91 -131.18
CA ARG A 320 -45.66 62.99 -131.29
C ARG A 320 -45.69 61.96 -130.16
N THR A 321 -46.83 61.89 -129.48
CA THR A 321 -47.34 60.83 -128.56
C THR A 321 -48.39 59.98 -129.34
N PRO A 322 -49.16 58.99 -128.78
CA PRO A 322 -49.17 58.33 -127.44
C PRO A 322 -49.44 56.77 -127.41
N TRP A 323 -49.24 56.16 -126.21
CA TRP A 323 -50.01 55.06 -125.52
C TRP A 323 -50.07 53.60 -126.08
N PRO A 324 -50.45 52.53 -125.31
CA PRO A 324 -50.10 52.13 -123.91
C PRO A 324 -50.03 50.58 -123.64
N LYS A 325 -49.80 50.23 -122.35
CA LYS A 325 -50.22 49.04 -121.53
C LYS A 325 -49.11 48.16 -120.91
N PRO A 326 -49.36 47.52 -119.74
CA PRO A 326 -48.55 47.73 -118.53
C PRO A 326 -48.15 46.44 -117.78
N GLY A 327 -47.39 46.58 -116.69
CA GLY A 327 -47.67 45.85 -115.44
C GLY A 327 -46.53 45.06 -114.79
N LYS A 328 -46.20 45.51 -113.55
CA LYS A 328 -45.67 44.79 -112.36
C LYS A 328 -44.15 44.64 -112.24
N ASP A 329 -43.50 45.40 -111.34
CA ASP A 329 -43.43 45.29 -109.84
C ASP A 329 -42.22 44.39 -109.48
N VAL A 330 -41.26 44.67 -108.59
CA VAL A 330 -41.00 45.57 -107.44
C VAL A 330 -39.45 45.71 -107.38
N GLY A 331 -38.81 46.88 -107.18
CA GLY A 331 -38.62 47.63 -105.91
C GLY A 331 -37.63 46.89 -104.98
N GLU A 332 -36.70 47.44 -104.20
CA GLU A 332 -36.23 48.74 -103.69
C GLU A 332 -34.86 48.37 -103.02
N GLY A 333 -33.92 49.20 -102.61
CA GLY A 333 -33.91 50.59 -102.20
C GLY A 333 -32.72 50.79 -101.25
N GLU A 334 -32.33 52.05 -101.09
CA GLU A 334 -31.28 52.59 -100.23
C GLU A 334 -31.46 52.28 -98.73
N ARG A 335 -30.41 52.52 -97.94
CA ARG A 335 -30.38 53.38 -96.71
C ARG A 335 -29.00 53.31 -96.04
N THR A 336 -28.26 54.41 -95.92
CA THR A 336 -28.21 55.37 -94.80
C THR A 336 -27.90 54.80 -93.40
N GLY A 337 -26.77 55.21 -92.82
CA GLY A 337 -26.70 55.97 -91.56
C GLY A 337 -27.03 55.28 -90.21
N GLY A 338 -26.04 55.30 -89.31
CA GLY A 338 -26.20 55.98 -88.01
C GLY A 338 -26.40 55.14 -86.73
N ARG A 339 -25.51 55.43 -85.76
CA ARG A 339 -25.68 55.46 -84.28
C ARG A 339 -26.01 54.17 -83.51
N GLY A 340 -25.14 53.90 -82.53
CA GLY A 340 -25.49 54.22 -81.13
C GLY A 340 -25.54 53.07 -80.12
N GLY A 341 -24.85 53.28 -78.99
CA GLY A 341 -25.34 52.89 -77.67
C GLY A 341 -24.66 51.68 -77.00
N GLY A 342 -23.93 51.95 -75.91
CA GLY A 342 -23.75 50.99 -74.78
C GLY A 342 -25.09 50.74 -74.06
N PRO A 343 -25.17 50.35 -72.76
CA PRO A 343 -24.13 50.36 -71.70
C PRO A 343 -24.25 49.17 -70.71
N ARG A 344 -23.75 49.39 -69.48
CA ARG A 344 -24.01 48.73 -68.17
C ARG A 344 -23.09 47.56 -67.81
N ALA A 345 -22.22 47.75 -66.81
CA ALA A 345 -22.48 47.75 -65.35
C ALA A 345 -22.46 46.31 -64.79
N GLY A 346 -21.87 46.00 -63.66
CA GLY A 346 -21.13 46.82 -62.72
C GLY A 346 -20.48 45.94 -61.65
N ARG A 347 -19.75 46.63 -60.78
CA ARG A 347 -19.17 46.20 -59.51
C ARG A 347 -20.00 45.16 -58.74
N GLY A 348 -19.28 44.20 -58.16
CA GLY A 348 -19.64 43.36 -57.02
C GLY A 348 -18.39 42.62 -56.57
#